data_AF-A0A1H3M455-F1
#
_entry.id   AF-A0A1H3M455-F1
#
_cell.length_a   1.000
_cell.length_b   1.000
_cell.length_c   1.000
_cell.angle_alpha   90.00
_cell.angle_beta   90.00
_cell.angle_gamma   90.00
#
_symmetry.space_group_name_H-M   'P 1'
#
loop_
_entity.id
_entity.type
_entity.pdbx_description
1 polymer ?
#
loop_
_entity_poly.entity_id
_entity_poly.type
_entity_poly.pdbx_seq_one_letter_code
_entity_poly.pdbx_strand_id
1 'polypeptide(L)'
;MPAVRAPARPAVRLRAAPPLDPPFDDEAAPQTWAGDGPGQLALDFALTPGPDRRPAAHGAATDRRHDGGSGDHPAGLPPGALAAASPEARQAARRFLVACLEIFNGYRPIGHARQLSSRDDAEEIIEQLATGLRRINGHRGAGRRPEPVRLRSLRVCEPRRGVAEGAAALSARDRTWAMAFRLERRGGGWVGTAAHLL
;
A
#
# COMPACT_ATOMS: atom_id res chain seq x y z
N MET A 1 38.65 -8.06 53.36
CA MET A 1 38.31 -7.42 52.08
C MET A 1 37.49 -8.41 51.26
N PRO A 2 36.37 -7.98 50.67
CA PRO A 2 35.08 -8.70 50.71
C PRO A 2 34.85 -9.73 49.60
N ALA A 3 34.04 -10.75 49.93
CA ALA A 3 33.47 -11.71 48.99
C ALA A 3 32.42 -11.04 48.09
N VAL A 4 32.62 -11.11 46.78
CA VAL A 4 31.64 -10.61 45.80
C VAL A 4 30.56 -11.68 45.61
N ARG A 5 29.35 -11.37 46.08
CA ARG A 5 28.14 -12.16 45.86
C ARG A 5 27.68 -11.97 44.41
N ALA A 6 27.62 -13.03 43.63
CA ALA A 6 27.16 -12.99 42.24
C ALA A 6 25.66 -12.60 42.16
N PRO A 7 25.25 -11.76 41.19
CA PRO A 7 23.82 -11.44 40.98
C PRO A 7 23.07 -12.63 40.37
N ALA A 8 21.99 -13.05 41.04
CA ALA A 8 21.10 -14.12 40.60
C ALA A 8 20.33 -13.72 39.33
N ARG A 9 20.43 -14.52 38.27
CA ARG A 9 19.58 -14.39 37.07
C ARG A 9 18.22 -15.08 37.30
N PRO A 10 17.11 -14.52 36.79
CA PRO A 10 15.75 -14.95 37.11
C PRO A 10 15.45 -16.36 36.58
N ALA A 11 14.60 -17.10 37.29
CA ALA A 11 14.15 -18.44 36.91
C ALA A 11 13.39 -18.40 35.57
N VAL A 12 13.91 -19.10 34.56
CA VAL A 12 13.26 -19.30 33.27
C VAL A 12 12.03 -20.19 33.47
N ARG A 13 10.83 -19.71 33.09
CA ARG A 13 9.62 -20.53 33.09
C ARG A 13 9.48 -21.23 31.74
N LEU A 14 9.71 -22.54 31.73
CA LEU A 14 9.43 -23.38 30.58
C LEU A 14 7.90 -23.58 30.44
N ARG A 15 7.38 -23.41 29.22
CA ARG A 15 6.01 -23.77 28.84
C ARG A 15 6.06 -25.07 28.05
N ALA A 16 5.08 -25.95 28.26
CA ALA A 16 4.97 -27.17 27.47
C ALA A 16 4.77 -26.82 25.99
N ALA A 17 5.49 -27.52 25.12
CA ALA A 17 5.30 -27.42 23.69
C ALA A 17 3.92 -27.98 23.31
N PRO A 18 3.22 -27.38 22.34
CA PRO A 18 2.04 -27.99 21.75
C PRO A 18 2.36 -29.39 21.21
N PRO A 19 1.37 -30.31 21.20
CA PRO A 19 1.55 -31.64 20.62
C PRO A 19 2.01 -31.53 19.16
N LEU A 20 3.01 -32.35 18.81
CA LEU A 20 3.73 -32.30 17.53
C LEU A 20 2.91 -32.91 16.39
N ASP A 21 2.04 -33.86 16.71
CA ASP A 21 1.22 -34.55 15.72
C ASP A 21 -0.16 -33.90 15.59
N PRO A 22 -0.59 -33.56 14.37
CA PRO A 22 -1.97 -33.17 14.12
C PRO A 22 -2.92 -34.36 14.34
N PRO A 23 -4.20 -34.10 14.68
CA PRO A 23 -5.20 -35.17 14.84
C PRO A 23 -5.39 -35.95 13.54
N PHE A 24 -5.71 -37.24 13.65
CA PHE A 24 -6.01 -38.09 12.50
C PHE A 24 -7.30 -37.64 11.80
N ASP A 25 -7.41 -37.89 10.49
CA ASP A 25 -8.48 -37.36 9.63
C ASP A 25 -9.90 -37.81 10.06
N ASP A 26 -10.02 -38.92 10.79
CA ASP A 26 -11.27 -39.44 11.35
C ASP A 26 -11.69 -38.75 12.66
N GLU A 27 -10.75 -38.11 13.36
CA GLU A 27 -11.01 -37.26 14.53
C GLU A 27 -11.40 -35.82 14.14
N ALA A 28 -11.26 -35.46 12.85
CA ALA A 28 -11.64 -34.15 12.34
C ALA A 28 -13.15 -34.04 12.13
N ALA A 29 -13.77 -33.00 12.70
CA ALA A 29 -15.14 -32.61 12.33
C ALA A 29 -15.22 -32.41 10.79
N PRO A 30 -16.31 -32.81 10.13
CA PRO A 30 -16.41 -32.83 8.67
C PRO A 30 -16.05 -31.46 8.08
N GLN A 31 -14.85 -31.39 7.52
CA GLN A 31 -14.28 -30.19 6.92
C GLN A 31 -14.94 -30.00 5.55
N THR A 32 -15.99 -29.19 5.50
CA THR A 32 -16.50 -28.66 4.23
C THR A 32 -15.39 -27.81 3.61
N TRP A 33 -14.84 -28.27 2.49
CA TRP A 33 -13.72 -27.65 1.78
C TRP A 33 -14.03 -26.20 1.36
N ALA A 34 -13.64 -25.25 2.21
CA ALA A 34 -13.26 -23.87 1.90
C ALA A 34 -12.51 -23.35 3.14
N GLY A 35 -11.21 -23.68 3.20
CA GLY A 35 -10.38 -23.63 4.41
C GLY A 35 -10.43 -22.32 5.19
N ASP A 36 -10.80 -22.46 6.47
CA ASP A 36 -10.72 -21.45 7.51
C ASP A 36 -9.54 -21.82 8.43
N GLY A 37 -8.47 -21.03 8.38
CA GLY A 37 -7.24 -21.21 9.16
C GLY A 37 -6.45 -19.90 9.22
N PRO A 38 -6.49 -19.13 10.32
CA PRO A 38 -6.10 -17.73 10.35
C PRO A 38 -4.59 -17.57 10.58
N GLY A 39 -3.80 -17.86 9.54
CA GLY A 39 -2.36 -17.60 9.54
C GLY A 39 -1.76 -17.36 8.17
N GLN A 40 -2.52 -17.57 7.09
CA GLN A 40 -2.00 -17.54 5.74
C GLN A 40 -2.24 -16.19 5.07
N LEU A 41 -1.19 -15.37 4.97
CA LEU A 41 -1.06 -14.33 3.96
C LEU A 41 0.34 -14.38 3.33
N ALA A 42 0.61 -15.44 2.57
CA ALA A 42 1.65 -15.41 1.54
C ALA A 42 1.04 -14.75 0.30
N LEU A 43 1.27 -13.45 0.15
CA LEU A 43 0.88 -12.70 -1.06
C LEU A 43 2.08 -12.65 -2.00
N ASP A 44 2.23 -13.68 -2.84
CA ASP A 44 3.15 -13.66 -3.97
C ASP A 44 2.52 -12.89 -5.14
N PHE A 45 2.86 -11.61 -5.26
CA PHE A 45 2.59 -10.80 -6.45
C PHE A 45 3.85 -10.70 -7.30
N ALA A 46 4.29 -11.83 -7.85
CA ALA A 46 5.19 -11.82 -8.98
C ALA A 46 4.46 -11.16 -10.16
N LEU A 47 4.84 -9.92 -10.47
CA LEU A 47 4.48 -9.26 -11.71
C LEU A 47 5.11 -10.07 -12.85
N THR A 48 4.32 -10.91 -13.51
CA THR A 48 4.71 -11.47 -14.80
C THR A 48 4.87 -10.29 -15.77
N PRO A 49 6.06 -10.05 -16.35
CA PRO A 49 6.17 -9.10 -17.43
C PRO A 49 5.40 -9.68 -18.62
N GLY A 50 4.27 -9.06 -18.95
CA GLY A 50 3.56 -9.39 -20.18
C GLY A 50 4.45 -9.12 -21.40
N PRO A 51 4.40 -9.97 -22.45
CA PRO A 51 5.23 -9.76 -23.63
C PRO A 51 4.88 -8.45 -24.32
N ASP A 52 5.95 -7.76 -24.69
CA ASP A 52 6.04 -6.48 -25.37
C ASP A 52 5.19 -6.47 -26.65
N ARG A 53 3.97 -5.93 -26.57
CA ARG A 53 3.08 -5.79 -27.72
C ARG A 53 3.40 -4.47 -28.41
N ARG A 54 4.38 -4.51 -29.32
CA ARG A 54 4.64 -3.44 -30.30
C ARG A 54 3.34 -3.12 -31.05
N PRO A 55 2.86 -1.86 -31.05
CA PRO A 55 1.83 -1.48 -32.01
C PRO A 55 2.48 -1.40 -33.40
N ALA A 56 1.91 -2.16 -34.33
CA ALA A 56 2.26 -2.13 -35.74
C ALA A 56 2.10 -0.71 -36.28
N ALA A 57 3.09 -0.25 -37.03
CA ALA A 57 3.02 0.97 -37.82
C ALA A 57 1.86 0.83 -38.82
N HIS A 58 0.86 1.68 -38.71
CA HIS A 58 -0.09 1.95 -39.78
C HIS A 58 0.11 3.40 -40.20
N GLY A 59 0.56 3.56 -41.44
CA GLY A 59 0.86 4.85 -42.03
C GLY A 59 -0.40 5.65 -42.39
N ALA A 60 -0.25 6.97 -42.26
CA ALA A 60 -0.89 7.99 -43.09
C ALA A 60 -0.05 9.26 -42.87
N ALA A 61 0.84 9.61 -43.80
CA ALA A 61 0.55 10.44 -44.97
C ALA A 61 -0.03 11.82 -44.57
N THR A 62 0.89 12.78 -44.42
CA THR A 62 0.84 14.18 -44.85
C THR A 62 -0.53 14.86 -45.01
N ASP A 63 -0.76 15.98 -44.31
CA ASP A 63 -0.58 17.35 -44.83
C ASP A 63 -1.56 18.39 -44.22
N ARG A 64 -1.01 19.59 -43.96
CA ARG A 64 -1.62 20.94 -43.81
C ARG A 64 -2.73 21.18 -42.77
N ARG A 65 -2.47 21.92 -41.68
CA ARG A 65 -2.29 23.40 -41.48
C ARG A 65 -3.60 24.13 -41.13
N HIS A 66 -3.67 24.65 -39.90
CA HIS A 66 -4.18 25.97 -39.45
C HIS A 66 -3.99 26.03 -37.93
N ASP A 67 -3.02 26.79 -37.41
CA ASP A 67 -3.05 28.22 -37.05
C ASP A 67 -3.76 28.52 -35.72
N GLY A 68 -2.99 29.11 -34.79
CA GLY A 68 -3.47 30.12 -33.85
C GLY A 68 -4.12 29.63 -32.57
N GLY A 69 -3.32 29.36 -31.55
CA GLY A 69 -3.81 29.23 -30.18
C GLY A 69 -2.71 28.91 -29.19
N SER A 70 -2.03 29.94 -28.66
CA SER A 70 -1.18 29.84 -27.48
C SER A 70 -2.03 29.46 -26.26
N GLY A 71 -2.35 28.17 -26.15
CA GLY A 71 -2.77 27.55 -24.92
C GLY A 71 -1.52 27.00 -24.23
N ASP A 72 -1.28 27.48 -23.02
CA ASP A 72 -0.29 26.96 -22.09
C ASP A 72 -0.57 25.46 -21.86
N HIS A 73 0.05 24.61 -22.68
CA HIS A 73 0.04 23.18 -22.48
C HIS A 73 0.96 22.89 -21.30
N PRO A 74 0.48 22.26 -20.22
CA PRO A 74 1.37 21.83 -19.15
C PRO A 74 2.43 20.93 -19.79
N ALA A 75 3.68 21.40 -19.74
CA ALA A 75 4.81 20.76 -20.38
C ALA A 75 4.75 19.25 -20.12
N GLY A 76 4.75 18.47 -21.20
CA GLY A 76 4.77 17.01 -21.12
C GLY A 76 5.83 16.56 -20.12
N LEU A 77 5.42 15.65 -19.23
CA LEU A 77 6.26 15.10 -18.16
C LEU A 77 7.67 14.80 -18.70
N PRO A 78 8.74 15.33 -18.09
CA PRO A 78 10.09 15.10 -18.59
C PRO A 78 10.38 13.59 -18.61
N PRO A 79 11.20 13.08 -19.55
CA PRO A 79 11.52 11.64 -19.63
C PRO A 79 12.11 11.06 -18.33
N GLY A 80 12.72 11.91 -17.50
CA GLY A 80 13.16 11.56 -16.15
C GLY A 80 12.03 11.34 -15.12
N ALA A 81 10.83 11.89 -15.34
CA ALA A 81 9.64 11.57 -14.55
C ALA A 81 9.06 10.18 -14.87
N LEU A 82 9.41 9.62 -16.04
CA LEU A 82 9.18 8.23 -16.41
C LEU A 82 10.33 7.31 -15.94
N ALA A 83 11.37 7.85 -15.28
CA ALA A 83 12.37 7.02 -14.64
C ALA A 83 11.65 6.10 -13.65
N ALA A 84 11.75 4.79 -13.91
CA ALA A 84 11.15 3.80 -13.05
C ALA A 84 11.67 4.05 -11.63
N ALA A 85 10.76 4.30 -10.69
CA ALA A 85 11.12 4.56 -9.30
C ALA A 85 12.13 3.52 -8.80
N SER A 86 13.07 3.93 -7.95
CA SER A 86 14.03 2.99 -7.38
C SER A 86 13.30 1.82 -6.71
N PRO A 87 13.88 0.61 -6.66
CA PRO A 87 13.28 -0.53 -5.97
C PRO A 87 12.92 -0.20 -4.52
N GLU A 88 13.77 0.58 -3.84
CA GLU A 88 13.56 1.08 -2.49
C GLU A 88 12.34 1.99 -2.40
N ALA A 89 12.21 2.99 -3.28
CA ALA A 89 11.06 3.89 -3.35
C ALA A 89 9.76 3.12 -3.61
N ARG A 90 9.78 2.17 -4.55
CA ARG A 90 8.62 1.33 -4.87
C ARG A 90 8.21 0.47 -3.66
N GLN A 91 9.18 -0.09 -2.93
CA GLN A 91 8.90 -0.87 -1.73
C GLN A 91 8.32 -0.01 -0.60
N ALA A 92 8.86 1.19 -0.39
CA ALA A 92 8.32 2.15 0.57
C ALA A 92 6.89 2.55 0.23
N ALA A 93 6.62 2.87 -1.04
CA ALA A 93 5.28 3.19 -1.55
C ALA A 93 4.28 2.05 -1.32
N ARG A 94 4.69 0.80 -1.58
CA ARG A 94 3.85 -0.38 -1.29
C ARG A 94 3.55 -0.51 0.20
N ARG A 95 4.57 -0.40 1.08
CA ARG A 95 4.39 -0.50 2.53
C ARG A 95 3.44 0.58 3.07
N PHE A 96 3.61 1.82 2.61
CA PHE A 96 2.74 2.93 2.97
C PHE A 96 1.29 2.65 2.53
N LEU A 97 1.09 2.26 1.27
CA LEU A 97 -0.22 1.95 0.72
C LEU A 97 -0.91 0.79 1.45
N VAL A 98 -0.18 -0.27 1.79
CA VAL A 98 -0.72 -1.39 2.58
C VAL A 98 -1.22 -0.89 3.93
N ALA A 99 -0.45 -0.05 4.62
CA ALA A 99 -0.90 0.51 5.89
C ALA A 99 -2.13 1.43 5.73
N CYS A 100 -2.23 2.20 4.65
CA CYS A 100 -3.44 2.96 4.34
C CYS A 100 -4.65 2.04 4.10
N LEU A 101 -4.47 0.92 3.38
CA LEU A 101 -5.52 -0.08 3.18
C LEU A 101 -5.94 -0.76 4.49
N GLU A 102 -5.00 -1.06 5.38
CA GLU A 102 -5.31 -1.56 6.72
C GLU A 102 -6.17 -0.56 7.50
N ILE A 103 -5.88 0.74 7.40
CA ILE A 103 -6.69 1.80 8.00
C ILE A 103 -8.09 1.86 7.36
N PHE A 104 -8.18 1.83 6.02
CA PHE A 104 -9.47 1.87 5.31
C PHE A 104 -10.36 0.65 5.55
N ASN A 105 -9.75 -0.50 5.80
CA ASN A 105 -10.44 -1.74 6.14
C ASN A 105 -10.67 -1.90 7.65
N GLY A 106 -10.14 -1.01 8.49
CA GLY A 106 -10.31 -1.03 9.94
C GLY A 106 -9.41 -2.03 10.68
N TYR A 107 -8.43 -2.63 10.01
CA TYR A 107 -7.40 -3.48 10.65
C TYR A 107 -6.38 -2.66 11.44
N ARG A 108 -6.26 -1.36 11.14
CA ARG A 108 -5.32 -0.44 11.80
C ARG A 108 -6.02 0.86 12.23
N PRO A 109 -5.80 1.35 13.46
CA PRO A 109 -6.26 2.67 13.87
C PRO A 109 -5.62 3.79 13.03
N ILE A 110 -6.39 4.83 12.69
CA ILE A 110 -5.91 5.94 11.86
C ILE A 110 -4.75 6.72 12.50
N GLY A 111 -4.64 6.75 13.84
CA GLY A 111 -3.53 7.38 14.55
C GLY A 111 -2.16 6.77 14.24
N HIS A 112 -2.11 5.52 13.76
CA HIS A 112 -0.86 4.91 13.29
C HIS A 112 -0.29 5.55 12.02
N ALA A 113 -1.07 6.39 11.31
CA ALA A 113 -0.54 7.18 10.20
C ALA A 113 0.57 8.14 10.65
N ARG A 114 0.60 8.58 11.93
CA ARG A 114 1.70 9.41 12.46
C ARG A 114 3.06 8.73 12.37
N GLN A 115 3.13 7.40 12.56
CA GLN A 115 4.39 6.65 12.48
C GLN A 115 4.90 6.50 11.03
N LEU A 116 4.00 6.66 10.07
CA LEU A 116 4.28 6.54 8.64
C LEU A 116 4.51 7.91 8.00
N SER A 117 4.35 8.99 8.76
CA SER A 117 4.35 10.36 8.25
C SER A 117 5.47 11.17 8.88
N SER A 118 5.88 12.24 8.20
CA SER A 118 6.75 13.23 8.80
C SER A 118 6.03 13.90 9.98
N ARG A 119 6.77 14.39 10.98
CA ARG A 119 6.17 15.04 12.16
C ARG A 119 5.32 16.25 11.77
N ASP A 120 5.79 17.00 10.78
CA ASP A 120 5.16 18.25 10.34
C ASP A 120 3.90 17.97 9.51
N ASP A 121 3.89 16.89 8.73
CA ASP A 121 2.80 16.56 7.79
C ASP A 121 1.78 15.54 8.35
N ALA A 122 2.04 14.98 9.54
CA ALA A 122 1.26 13.87 10.08
C ALA A 122 -0.22 14.22 10.31
N GLU A 123 -0.51 15.45 10.73
CA GLU A 123 -1.87 15.89 11.03
C GLU A 123 -2.69 16.04 9.76
N GLU A 124 -2.12 16.69 8.76
CA GLU A 124 -2.73 16.83 7.44
C GLU A 124 -2.99 15.45 6.81
N ILE A 125 -2.00 14.54 6.85
CA ILE A 125 -2.19 13.17 6.35
C ILE A 125 -3.32 12.45 7.09
N ILE A 126 -3.41 12.57 8.41
CA ILE A 126 -4.51 11.98 9.18
C ILE A 126 -5.86 12.55 8.75
N GLU A 127 -5.97 13.86 8.60
CA GLU A 127 -7.22 14.52 8.19
C GLU A 127 -7.65 14.09 6.79
N GLN A 128 -6.72 13.96 5.86
CA GLN A 128 -6.99 13.51 4.50
C GLN A 128 -7.38 12.02 4.47
N LEU A 129 -6.71 11.17 5.23
CA LEU A 129 -7.09 9.77 5.39
C LEU A 129 -8.45 9.62 6.06
N ALA A 130 -8.78 10.45 7.06
CA ALA A 130 -10.07 10.46 7.72
C ALA A 130 -11.18 10.90 6.75
N THR A 131 -10.90 11.90 5.92
CA THR A 131 -11.79 12.35 4.84
C THR A 131 -12.02 11.23 3.82
N GLY A 132 -10.96 10.54 3.39
CA GLY A 132 -11.06 9.38 2.52
C GLY A 132 -11.87 8.24 3.15
N LEU A 133 -11.66 7.96 4.43
CA LEU A 133 -12.42 6.95 5.17
C LEU A 133 -13.91 7.30 5.23
N ARG A 134 -14.26 8.57 5.47
CA ARG A 134 -15.65 9.04 5.41
C ARG A 134 -16.24 8.88 4.01
N ARG A 135 -15.49 9.17 2.94
CA ARG A 135 -15.94 8.92 1.57
C ARG A 135 -16.21 7.44 1.34
N ILE A 136 -15.28 6.55 1.71
CA ILE A 136 -15.48 5.11 1.57
C ILE A 136 -16.70 4.64 2.37
N ASN A 137 -16.84 5.10 3.63
CA ASN A 137 -17.93 4.71 4.52
C ASN A 137 -19.29 5.27 4.12
N GLY A 138 -19.37 6.50 3.61
CA GLY A 138 -20.62 7.11 3.16
C GLY A 138 -21.29 6.34 2.02
N HIS A 139 -20.52 5.52 1.30
CA HIS A 139 -21.02 4.63 0.24
C HIS A 139 -21.29 3.20 0.73
N ARG A 140 -20.95 2.87 1.98
CA ARG A 140 -21.33 1.58 2.60
C ARG A 140 -22.78 1.70 3.04
N GLY A 141 -23.71 1.34 2.15
CA GLY A 141 -25.15 1.38 2.43
C GLY A 141 -25.53 0.61 3.70
N ALA A 142 -26.53 1.12 4.43
CA ALA A 142 -27.02 0.50 5.66
C ALA A 142 -27.56 -0.91 5.39
N GLY A 143 -27.15 -1.88 6.21
CA GLY A 143 -27.67 -3.25 6.18
C GLY A 143 -26.92 -4.26 5.30
N ARG A 144 -25.86 -3.87 4.60
CA ARG A 144 -25.03 -4.80 3.81
C ARG A 144 -23.63 -4.97 4.40
N ARG A 145 -23.12 -6.21 4.42
CA ARG A 145 -21.75 -6.49 4.90
C ARG A 145 -20.74 -5.61 4.14
N PRO A 146 -19.90 -4.82 4.83
CA PRO A 146 -18.86 -4.03 4.18
C PRO A 146 -17.94 -4.94 3.37
N GLU A 147 -17.71 -4.61 2.10
CA GLU A 147 -16.67 -5.30 1.33
C GLU A 147 -15.34 -4.56 1.55
N PRO A 148 -14.23 -5.30 1.75
CA PRO A 148 -12.94 -4.67 1.94
C PRO A 148 -12.52 -3.89 0.69
N VAL A 149 -11.88 -2.74 0.92
CA VAL A 149 -11.20 -1.97 -0.10
C VAL A 149 -9.95 -2.73 -0.53
N ARG A 150 -9.83 -2.97 -1.84
CA ARG A 150 -8.72 -3.69 -2.46
C ARG A 150 -7.95 -2.78 -3.41
N LEU A 151 -6.65 -3.04 -3.54
CA LEU A 151 -5.81 -2.41 -4.54
C LEU A 151 -6.07 -3.02 -5.93
N ARG A 152 -6.32 -2.18 -6.94
CA ARG A 152 -6.38 -2.58 -8.35
C ARG A 152 -5.06 -2.36 -9.07
N SER A 153 -4.47 -1.20 -8.88
CA SER A 153 -3.20 -0.85 -9.51
C SER A 153 -2.45 0.19 -8.69
N LEU A 154 -1.13 0.11 -8.69
CA LEU A 154 -0.25 1.11 -8.11
C LEU A 154 0.77 1.54 -9.16
N ARG A 155 0.88 2.85 -9.39
CA ARG A 155 1.94 3.48 -10.18
C ARG A 155 2.79 4.32 -9.24
N VAL A 156 4.11 4.22 -9.38
CA VAL A 156 5.07 4.96 -8.55
C VAL A 156 6.11 5.58 -9.46
N CYS A 157 6.36 6.87 -9.29
CA CYS A 157 7.48 7.58 -9.90
C CYS A 157 8.40 8.14 -8.81
N GLU A 158 9.64 8.40 -9.18
CA GLU A 158 10.63 9.06 -8.31
C GLU A 158 11.08 10.36 -8.99
N PRO A 159 10.31 11.46 -8.86
CA PRO A 159 10.59 12.71 -9.57
C PRO A 159 11.95 13.32 -9.20
N ARG A 160 12.38 13.12 -7.95
CA ARG A 160 13.72 13.47 -7.47
C ARG A 160 14.22 12.35 -6.58
N ARG A 161 15.54 12.12 -6.56
CA ARG A 161 16.14 11.08 -5.71
C ARG A 161 15.71 11.27 -4.25
N GLY A 162 15.15 10.23 -3.65
CA GLY A 162 14.65 10.28 -2.27
C GLY A 162 13.25 10.88 -2.13
N VAL A 163 12.51 11.09 -3.21
CA VAL A 163 11.08 11.42 -3.18
C VAL A 163 10.32 10.53 -4.13
N ALA A 164 9.33 9.84 -3.60
CA ALA A 164 8.48 8.94 -4.37
C ALA A 164 7.06 9.49 -4.38
N GLU A 165 6.44 9.52 -5.55
CA GLU A 165 5.03 9.85 -5.71
C GLU A 165 4.29 8.62 -6.21
N GLY A 166 3.17 8.32 -5.57
CA GLY A 166 2.37 7.13 -5.81
C GLY A 166 0.93 7.48 -6.16
N ALA A 167 0.39 6.81 -7.17
CA ALA A 167 -1.02 6.83 -7.51
C ALA A 167 -1.56 5.41 -7.47
N ALA A 168 -2.59 5.18 -6.66
CA ALA A 168 -3.24 3.89 -6.49
C ALA A 168 -4.71 3.96 -6.90
N ALA A 169 -5.18 2.98 -7.65
CA ALA A 169 -6.61 2.77 -7.88
C ALA A 169 -7.10 1.75 -6.85
N LEU A 170 -8.08 2.15 -6.05
CA LEU A 170 -8.69 1.34 -5.00
C LEU A 170 -10.11 0.99 -5.40
N SER A 171 -10.57 -0.23 -5.12
CA SER A 171 -11.95 -0.63 -5.42
C SER A 171 -12.60 -1.38 -4.27
N ALA A 172 -13.90 -1.19 -4.10
CA ALA A 172 -14.76 -2.03 -3.27
C ALA A 172 -16.13 -2.16 -3.95
N ARG A 173 -16.66 -3.39 -4.06
CA ARG A 173 -17.93 -3.67 -4.75
C ARG A 173 -17.96 -3.08 -6.18
N ASP A 174 -18.75 -2.04 -6.34
CA ASP A 174 -19.10 -1.32 -7.56
C ASP A 174 -18.40 0.05 -7.67
N ARG A 175 -17.55 0.38 -6.70
CA ARG A 175 -16.91 1.69 -6.59
C ARG A 175 -15.41 1.60 -6.70
N THR A 176 -14.86 2.62 -7.34
CA THR A 176 -13.43 2.82 -7.53
C THR A 176 -13.07 4.23 -7.09
N TRP A 177 -11.99 4.34 -6.31
CA TRP A 177 -11.40 5.59 -5.85
C TRP A 177 -9.96 5.67 -6.33
N ALA A 178 -9.44 6.87 -6.45
CA ALA A 178 -8.02 7.09 -6.67
C ALA A 178 -7.38 7.61 -5.39
N MET A 179 -6.19 7.11 -5.06
CA MET A 179 -5.39 7.61 -3.95
C MET A 179 -4.06 8.13 -4.49
N ALA A 180 -3.74 9.39 -4.22
CA ALA A 180 -2.45 9.98 -4.52
C ALA A 180 -1.68 10.18 -3.21
N PHE A 181 -0.39 9.89 -3.19
CA PHE A 181 0.45 10.10 -2.02
C PHE A 181 1.89 10.42 -2.40
N ARG A 182 2.59 11.09 -1.48
CA ARG A 182 3.99 11.47 -1.62
C ARG A 182 4.79 11.00 -0.41
N LEU A 183 5.91 10.35 -0.68
CA LEU A 183 6.88 9.90 0.32
C LEU A 183 8.21 10.62 0.12
N GLU A 184 8.86 10.97 1.22
CA GLU A 184 10.19 11.56 1.22
C GLU A 184 11.13 10.74 2.11
N ARG A 185 12.39 10.63 1.69
CA ARG A 185 13.43 9.96 2.45
C ARG A 185 13.99 10.94 3.49
N ARG A 186 13.71 10.70 4.77
CA ARG A 186 14.19 11.50 5.91
C ARG A 186 14.83 10.60 6.96
N GLY A 187 16.01 10.97 7.46
CA GLY A 187 16.69 10.23 8.53
C GLY A 187 16.96 8.74 8.23
N GLY A 188 17.14 8.38 6.95
CA GLY A 188 17.34 6.99 6.52
C GLY A 188 16.06 6.18 6.28
N GLY A 189 14.89 6.69 6.69
CA GLY A 189 13.58 6.09 6.45
C GLY A 189 12.78 6.83 5.37
N TRP A 190 11.70 6.21 4.89
CA TRP A 190 10.73 6.83 4.02
C TRP A 190 9.49 7.22 4.83
N VAL A 191 9.08 8.48 4.72
CA VAL A 191 7.93 9.02 5.45
C VAL A 191 6.96 9.69 4.48
N GLY A 192 5.67 9.53 4.75
CA GLY A 192 4.59 10.24 4.06
C GLY A 192 4.64 11.73 4.36
N THR A 193 4.45 12.52 3.31
CA THR A 193 4.37 13.99 3.36
C THR A 193 3.08 14.53 2.76
N ALA A 194 2.40 13.74 1.92
CA ALA A 194 1.06 14.02 1.45
C ALA A 194 0.31 12.72 1.16
N ALA A 195 -1.00 12.70 1.36
CA ALA A 195 -1.87 11.59 0.99
C ALA A 195 -3.30 12.10 0.79
N HIS A 196 -3.95 11.74 -0.31
CA HIS A 196 -5.32 12.15 -0.61
C HIS A 196 -6.08 11.01 -1.29
N LEU A 197 -7.36 10.86 -0.94
CA LEU A 197 -8.29 9.98 -1.63
C LEU A 197 -9.28 10.83 -2.43
N LEU A 198 -9.38 10.55 -3.73
CA LEU A 198 -10.25 11.20 -4.70
C LEU A 198 -11.51 10.35 -4.91
#